data_AF-D5RD73-F1
#
_entry.id   AF-D5RD73-F1
#
_cell.length_a   1.000
_cell.length_b   1.000
_cell.length_c   1.000
_cell.angle_alpha   90.00
_cell.angle_beta   90.00
_cell.angle_gamma   90.00
#
_symmetry.space_group_name_H-M   'P 1'
#
loop_
_entity.id
_entity.type
_entity.pdbx_description
1 polymer ?
#
loop_
_entity_poly.entity_id
_entity_poly.type
_entity_poly.pdbx_seq_one_letter_code
_entity_poly.pdbx_strand_id
1 'polypeptide(L)'
;MKRIGIGLSDFKELIEENYYYFDKTKFIDEVVKDGAKVKLFTRPRRFGKTLNMSMLKCFFDIKEADKNRKLFKGLYIEKTESFKEQGQYPLIFLSLNARKNSCYPF
;
A
#
# COMPACT_ATOMS: atom_id res chain seq x y z
N MET A 1 -4.42 -14.44 -19.29
CA MET A 1 -5.33 -13.36 -18.82
C MET A 1 -5.14 -13.21 -17.31
N LYS A 2 -4.86 -12.02 -16.78
CA LYS A 2 -4.68 -11.83 -15.32
C LYS A 2 -6.04 -11.88 -14.61
N ARG A 3 -6.07 -12.46 -13.40
CA ARG A 3 -7.29 -12.53 -12.57
C ARG A 3 -7.60 -11.15 -11.98
N ILE A 4 -8.87 -10.78 -11.82
CA ILE A 4 -9.26 -9.57 -11.10
C ILE A 4 -9.36 -9.91 -9.61
N GLY A 5 -8.55 -9.27 -8.78
CA GLY A 5 -8.53 -9.47 -7.31
C GLY A 5 -9.70 -8.76 -6.60
N ILE A 6 -10.94 -9.15 -6.88
CA ILE A 6 -12.12 -8.53 -6.25
C ILE A 6 -12.07 -8.75 -4.74
N GLY A 7 -12.11 -7.67 -3.96
CA GLY A 7 -12.05 -7.73 -2.50
C GLY A 7 -10.63 -7.88 -1.92
N LEU A 8 -9.62 -8.08 -2.77
CA LEU A 8 -8.23 -8.09 -2.36
C LEU A 8 -7.79 -6.67 -2.01
N SER A 9 -7.18 -6.50 -0.84
CA SER A 9 -6.74 -5.20 -0.33
C SER A 9 -5.31 -5.19 0.18
N ASP A 10 -4.60 -6.31 0.05
CA ASP A 10 -3.17 -6.41 0.31
C ASP A 10 -2.41 -6.16 -1.00
N PHE A 11 -1.58 -5.12 -1.01
CA PHE A 11 -0.81 -4.74 -2.20
C PHE A 11 0.26 -5.78 -2.53
N LYS A 12 0.92 -6.34 -1.52
CA LYS A 12 1.98 -7.32 -1.73
C LYS A 12 1.42 -8.59 -2.36
N GLU A 13 0.33 -9.12 -1.81
CA GLU A 13 -0.37 -10.29 -2.36
C GLU A 13 -0.82 -10.02 -3.80
N LEU A 14 -1.36 -8.83 -4.08
CA LEU A 14 -1.84 -8.45 -5.40
C LEU A 14 -0.72 -8.52 -6.46
N ILE A 15 0.48 -8.02 -6.13
CA ILE A 15 1.63 -8.03 -7.03
C ILE A 15 2.26 -9.43 -7.13
N GLU A 16 2.49 -10.11 -6.00
CA GLU A 16 3.16 -11.43 -5.97
C GLU A 16 2.33 -12.52 -6.67
N GLU A 17 1.01 -12.51 -6.49
CA GLU A 17 0.07 -13.44 -7.14
C GLU A 17 -0.32 -13.03 -8.57
N ASN A 18 0.33 -11.98 -9.10
CA ASN A 18 0.17 -11.48 -10.47
C ASN A 18 -1.30 -11.20 -10.87
N TYR A 19 -2.06 -10.61 -9.95
CA TYR A 19 -3.42 -10.13 -10.25
C TYR A 19 -3.37 -8.93 -11.20
N TYR A 20 -4.52 -8.63 -11.81
CA TYR A 20 -4.70 -7.38 -12.55
C TYR A 20 -4.61 -6.20 -11.58
N TYR A 21 -3.55 -5.40 -11.76
CA TYR A 21 -3.30 -4.18 -10.98
C TYR A 21 -3.36 -2.97 -11.91
N PHE A 22 -4.14 -1.97 -11.51
CA PHE A 22 -4.01 -0.64 -12.09
C PHE A 22 -2.95 0.12 -11.30
N ASP A 23 -1.87 0.52 -11.96
CA ASP A 23 -0.75 1.19 -11.30
C ASP A 23 -1.17 2.53 -10.69
N LYS A 24 -1.19 2.57 -9.36
CA LYS A 24 -1.47 3.78 -8.56
C LYS A 24 -0.23 4.32 -7.86
N THR A 25 0.97 3.84 -8.20
CA THR A 25 2.20 4.18 -7.48
C THR A 25 2.63 5.63 -7.67
N LYS A 26 2.09 6.35 -8.67
CA LYS A 26 2.20 7.82 -8.75
C LYS A 26 1.75 8.53 -7.47
N PHE A 27 0.77 7.95 -6.77
CA PHE A 27 0.32 8.47 -5.48
C PHE A 27 1.43 8.52 -4.42
N ILE A 28 2.40 7.61 -4.47
CA ILE A 28 3.55 7.63 -3.55
C ILE A 28 4.42 8.87 -3.81
N ASP A 29 4.69 9.16 -5.09
CA ASP A 29 5.45 10.34 -5.54
C ASP A 29 4.76 11.63 -5.05
N GLU A 30 3.44 11.70 -5.19
CA GLU A 30 2.61 12.80 -4.67
C GLU A 30 2.62 12.88 -3.14
N VAL A 31 2.76 11.75 -2.43
CA VAL A 31 2.88 11.75 -0.96
C VAL A 31 4.24 12.27 -0.51
N VAL A 32 5.32 11.86 -1.16
CA VAL A 32 6.70 12.26 -0.84
C VAL A 32 6.93 13.74 -1.12
N LYS A 33 6.40 14.26 -2.25
CA LYS A 33 6.58 15.66 -2.65
C LYS A 33 5.65 16.65 -1.96
N ASP A 34 4.62 16.15 -1.29
CA ASP A 34 3.68 17.01 -0.57
C ASP A 34 4.27 17.43 0.78
N GLY A 35 4.27 18.74 1.05
CA GLY A 35 4.71 19.33 2.31
C GLY A 35 3.69 19.20 3.45
N ALA A 36 2.52 18.61 3.21
CA ALA A 36 1.51 18.40 4.23
C ALA A 36 2.00 17.47 5.36
N LYS A 37 1.99 17.97 6.60
CA LYS A 37 2.35 17.18 7.80
C LYS A 37 1.38 16.03 8.08
N VAL A 38 0.12 16.19 7.70
CA VAL A 38 -0.95 15.21 7.93
C VAL A 38 -1.82 15.13 6.67
N LYS A 39 -2.01 13.91 6.16
CA LYS A 39 -2.92 13.63 5.04
C LYS A 39 -4.13 12.85 5.53
N LEU A 40 -5.33 13.41 5.32
CA LEU A 40 -6.60 12.78 5.66
C LEU A 40 -7.31 12.30 4.40
N PHE A 41 -7.53 10.99 4.29
CA PHE A 41 -8.29 10.41 3.17
C PHE A 41 -9.78 10.29 3.53
N THR A 42 -10.59 11.28 3.15
CA THR A 42 -12.06 11.37 3.36
C THR A 42 -12.83 10.33 2.55
N ARG A 43 -14.13 10.10 2.81
CA ARG A 43 -14.89 8.83 2.63
C ARG A 43 -15.65 8.61 1.29
N PRO A 44 -15.01 8.40 0.13
CA PRO A 44 -15.62 7.61 -0.93
C PRO A 44 -15.44 6.12 -0.63
N ARG A 45 -16.56 5.38 -0.58
CA ARG A 45 -16.57 3.93 -0.36
C ARG A 45 -15.97 3.22 -1.60
N ARG A 46 -15.18 2.16 -1.40
CA ARG A 46 -14.54 1.36 -2.47
C ARG A 46 -13.52 2.10 -3.35
N PHE A 47 -13.01 3.25 -2.92
CA PHE A 47 -11.98 3.99 -3.66
C PHE A 47 -10.58 3.33 -3.66
N GLY A 48 -10.42 2.24 -2.91
CA GLY A 48 -9.14 1.53 -2.82
C GLY A 48 -8.19 2.10 -1.76
N LYS A 49 -8.71 2.84 -0.76
CA LYS A 49 -7.88 3.38 0.33
C LYS A 49 -7.09 2.31 1.07
N THR A 50 -7.73 1.20 1.42
CA THR A 50 -7.05 0.10 2.14
C THR A 50 -5.88 -0.45 1.32
N LEU A 51 -6.08 -0.67 0.02
CA LEU A 51 -5.03 -1.11 -0.89
C LEU A 51 -3.89 -0.08 -0.98
N ASN A 52 -4.22 1.22 -1.10
CA ASN A 52 -3.21 2.28 -1.11
C ASN A 52 -2.45 2.38 0.22
N MET A 53 -3.10 2.19 1.36
CA MET A 53 -2.44 2.16 2.67
C MET A 53 -1.50 0.96 2.79
N SER A 54 -1.90 -0.22 2.29
CA SER A 54 -1.03 -1.40 2.19
C SER A 54 0.18 -1.13 1.28
N MET A 55 -0.03 -0.46 0.14
CA MET A 55 1.03 -0.05 -0.78
C MET A 55 2.03 0.91 -0.13
N LEU A 56 1.55 1.97 0.55
CA LEU A 56 2.43 2.92 1.27
C LEU A 56 3.21 2.20 2.38
N LYS A 57 2.57 1.30 3.11
CA LYS A 57 3.24 0.44 4.09
C LYS A 57 4.37 -0.36 3.43
N CYS A 58 4.10 -1.06 2.33
CA CYS A 58 5.14 -1.80 1.61
C CYS A 58 6.28 -0.90 1.10
N PHE A 59 5.97 0.33 0.71
CA PHE A 59 6.95 1.26 0.17
C PHE A 59 7.90 1.80 1.25
N PHE A 60 7.39 2.30 2.37
CA PHE A 60 8.19 3.02 3.35
C PHE A 60 8.83 2.14 4.45
N ASP A 61 8.27 0.96 4.73
CA ASP A 61 8.69 0.13 5.87
C ASP A 61 10.14 -0.37 5.75
N ILE A 62 11.00 0.11 6.64
CA ILE A 62 12.42 -0.26 6.73
C ILE A 62 12.65 -1.74 7.06
N LYS A 63 11.74 -2.39 7.78
CA LYS A 63 11.95 -3.78 8.25
C LYS A 63 11.97 -4.78 7.10
N GLU A 64 11.27 -4.47 6.02
CA GLU A 64 11.08 -5.34 4.86
C GLU A 64 11.59 -4.66 3.57
N ALA A 65 12.50 -3.69 3.69
CA ALA A 65 12.97 -2.82 2.61
C ALA A 65 13.39 -3.62 1.36
N ASP A 66 14.33 -4.57 1.51
CA ASP A 66 14.84 -5.39 0.40
C ASP A 66 13.75 -6.26 -0.23
N LYS A 67 12.92 -6.89 0.61
CA LYS A 67 11.84 -7.78 0.14
C LYS A 67 10.73 -7.01 -0.55
N ASN A 68 10.46 -5.77 -0.16
CA ASN A 68 9.40 -4.97 -0.74
C ASN A 68 9.85 -4.21 -1.99
N ARG A 69 11.16 -3.95 -2.14
CA ARG A 69 11.70 -3.24 -3.32
C ARG A 69 11.27 -3.87 -4.64
N LYS A 70 11.30 -5.21 -4.72
CA LYS A 70 10.86 -5.97 -5.91
C LYS A 70 9.37 -5.78 -6.26
N LEU A 71 8.52 -5.41 -5.30
CA LEU A 71 7.07 -5.22 -5.52
C LEU A 71 6.78 -4.01 -6.41
N PHE A 72 7.74 -3.09 -6.53
CA PHE A 72 7.59 -1.87 -7.30
C PHE A 72 8.23 -1.95 -8.69
N LYS A 73 8.82 -3.10 -9.05
CA LYS A 73 9.50 -3.29 -10.32
C LYS A 73 8.53 -3.10 -11.49
N GLY A 74 8.90 -2.25 -12.44
CA GLY A 74 8.11 -1.92 -13.62
C GLY A 74 6.94 -0.97 -13.38
N LEU A 75 6.71 -0.54 -12.12
CA LEU A 75 5.68 0.45 -11.79
C LEU A 75 6.22 1.88 -11.93
N TYR A 76 5.33 2.85 -12.03
CA TYR A 76 5.65 4.27 -12.21
C TYR A 76 6.70 4.75 -11.19
N ILE A 77 6.50 4.45 -9.90
CA ILE A 77 7.33 4.99 -8.82
C ILE A 77 8.81 4.58 -8.93
N GLU A 78 9.11 3.40 -9.48
CA GLU A 78 10.50 2.89 -9.64
C GLU A 78 11.37 3.86 -10.46
N LYS A 79 10.76 4.60 -11.39
CA LYS A 79 11.45 5.50 -12.32
C LYS A 79 11.53 6.95 -11.80
N THR A 80 11.06 7.21 -10.59
CA THR A 80 11.02 8.55 -10.00
C THR A 80 12.14 8.76 -8.98
N GLU A 81 12.49 10.02 -8.73
CA GLU A 81 13.44 10.35 -7.66
C GLU A 81 12.93 9.93 -6.27
N SER A 82 11.61 10.00 -6.04
CA SER A 82 10.98 9.59 -4.78
C SER A 82 11.19 8.11 -4.45
N PHE A 83 11.65 7.28 -5.39
CA PHE A 83 12.04 5.90 -5.11
C PHE A 83 13.22 5.78 -4.13
N LYS A 84 14.00 6.85 -3.94
CA LYS A 84 15.06 6.92 -2.91
C LYS A 84 14.50 6.74 -1.49
N GLU A 85 13.24 7.10 -1.27
CA GLU A 85 12.55 6.99 0.02
C GLU A 85 12.08 5.56 0.36
N GLN A 86 12.24 4.62 -0.57
CA GLN A 86 11.79 3.24 -0.40
C GLN A 86 12.58 2.57 0.74
N GLY A 87 11.85 2.03 1.71
CA GLY A 87 12.40 1.27 2.83
C GLY A 87 13.29 2.06 3.79
N GLN A 88 13.12 3.39 3.88
CA GLN A 88 13.97 4.24 4.72
C GLN A 88 13.39 4.52 6.13
N TYR A 89 12.13 4.16 6.39
CA TYR A 89 11.40 4.67 7.55
C TYR A 89 10.94 3.57 8.52
N PRO A 90 11.13 3.76 9.84
CA PRO A 90 10.44 2.95 10.83
C PRO A 90 8.94 3.27 10.78
N LEU A 91 8.15 2.31 10.30
CA LEU A 91 6.73 2.52 10.04
C LEU A 91 5.85 1.90 11.13
N ILE A 92 4.94 2.70 11.68
CA ILE A 92 3.84 2.23 12.53
C ILE A 92 2.58 2.13 11.69
N PHE A 93 2.01 0.94 11.59
CA PHE A 93 0.76 0.71 10.89
C PHE A 93 -0.32 0.23 11.85
N LEU A 94 -1.36 1.04 12.04
CA LEU A 94 -2.50 0.71 12.88
C LEU A 94 -3.74 0.51 12.02
N SER A 95 -4.43 -0.60 12.21
CA SER A 95 -5.71 -0.89 11.57
C SER A 95 -6.77 -1.05 12.65
N LEU A 96 -7.84 -0.27 12.55
CA LEU A 96 -9.02 -0.35 13.44
C LEU A 96 -10.16 -1.13 12.80
N ASN A 97 -9.87 -1.92 11.76
CA ASN A 97 -10.83 -2.91 11.28
C ASN A 97 -10.95 -3.98 12.35
N ALA A 98 -11.93 -3.83 13.24
CA ALA A 98 -12.32 -4.87 14.17
C ALA A 98 -12.67 -6.12 13.35
N ARG A 99 -11.79 -7.13 13.37
CA ARG A 99 -12.24 -8.48 13.07
C ARG A 99 -13.29 -8.77 14.15
N LYS A 100 -14.51 -9.14 13.76
CA LYS A 100 -15.44 -9.78 14.69
C LYS A 100 -14.75 -11.07 15.12
N ASN A 101 -13.93 -11.00 16.16
CA ASN A 101 -13.58 -12.19 16.92
C ASN A 101 -14.91 -12.76 17.37
N SER A 102 -15.11 -14.04 17.05
CA SER A 102 -16.25 -14.86 17.48
C SER A 102 -16.73 -14.40 18.85
N CYS A 103 -18.02 -14.10 18.96
CA CYS A 103 -18.68 -13.88 20.24
C CYS A 103 -18.14 -14.91 21.23
N TYR A 104 -17.45 -14.47 22.28
CA TYR A 104 -17.21 -15.33 23.43
C TYR A 104 -18.59 -15.64 24.02
N PRO A 105 -18.95 -16.91 24.20
CA PRO A 105 -20.23 -17.25 24.79
C PRO A 105 -20.14 -16.89 26.27
N PHE A 106 -20.87 -15.86 26.67
CA PHE A 106 -21.53 -15.84 27.97
C PHE A 106 -22.96 -16.29 27.73
#